data_AF-A0A2G7GSK5-F1
#
_entry.id   AF-A0A2G7GSK5-F1
#
_cell.length_a   1.000
_cell.length_b   1.000
_cell.length_c   1.000
_cell.angle_alpha   90.00
_cell.angle_beta   90.00
_cell.angle_gamma   90.00
#
_symmetry.space_group_name_H-M   'P 1'
#
loop_
_entity.id
_entity.type
_entity.pdbx_description
1 polymer ?
#
loop_
_entity_poly.entity_id
_entity_poly.type
_entity_poly.pdbx_seq_one_letter_code
_entity_poly.pdbx_strand_id
1 'polypeptide(L)'
;MPFKPLPQDQPSCTVECPACGHRWLVYEQQLGLLGSCPACGAARPRYMGGVAPGSGRQVSFGSFRDLMLDEPRLLSLIEQALGLSPLDGERFVDAQGREVPLEDIHYALQGNAEWQGTLYNLHMSRAR
;
A
#
# COMPACT_ATOMS: atom_id res chain seq x y z
N MET A 1 -3.73 11.24 4.03
CA MET A 1 -5.17 10.91 3.97
C MET A 1 -5.44 9.68 4.81
N PRO A 2 -6.60 9.53 5.49
CA PRO A 2 -6.88 8.32 6.25
C PRO A 2 -7.07 7.12 5.30
N PHE A 3 -6.56 5.96 5.71
CA PHE A 3 -6.77 4.68 5.03
C PHE A 3 -8.26 4.42 4.82
N LYS A 4 -8.67 4.19 3.57
CA LYS A 4 -10.06 3.85 3.20
C LYS A 4 -10.06 2.76 2.12
N PRO A 5 -10.31 1.49 2.50
CA PRO A 5 -10.36 0.39 1.54
C PRO A 5 -11.58 0.52 0.64
N LEU A 6 -11.52 -0.10 -0.54
CA LEU A 6 -12.67 -0.20 -1.43
C LEU A 6 -13.73 -1.17 -0.86
N PRO A 7 -15.02 -1.05 -1.23
CA PRO A 7 -16.07 -1.92 -0.71
C PRO A 7 -15.84 -3.42 -0.96
N GLN A 8 -15.14 -3.76 -2.04
CA GLN A 8 -14.79 -5.14 -2.36
C GLN A 8 -13.55 -5.67 -1.63
N ASP A 9 -12.74 -4.78 -1.04
CA ASP A 9 -11.52 -5.17 -0.36
C ASP A 9 -11.86 -5.84 0.97
N GLN A 10 -11.16 -6.92 1.27
CA GLN A 10 -11.24 -7.60 2.55
C GLN A 10 -9.86 -7.69 3.18
N PRO A 11 -9.77 -7.66 4.53
CA PRO A 11 -8.53 -7.96 5.21
C PRO A 11 -8.19 -9.44 5.01
N SER A 12 -7.06 -9.69 4.35
CA SER A 12 -6.65 -11.02 3.88
C SER A 12 -5.32 -11.48 4.45
N CYS A 13 -4.64 -10.63 5.22
CA CYS A 13 -3.30 -10.89 5.74
C CYS A 13 -3.37 -11.08 7.25
N THR A 14 -2.83 -12.18 7.76
CA THR A 14 -2.66 -12.36 9.20
C THR A 14 -1.32 -11.78 9.63
N VAL A 15 -1.36 -11.01 10.71
CA VAL A 15 -0.16 -10.52 11.39
C VAL A 15 -0.16 -10.92 12.86
N GLU A 16 1.02 -10.98 13.45
CA GLU A 16 1.22 -11.37 14.85
C GLU A 16 2.16 -10.40 15.56
N CYS A 17 1.82 -10.00 16.78
CA CYS A 17 2.73 -9.26 17.64
C CYS A 17 3.78 -10.22 18.22
N PRO A 18 5.08 -9.98 17.98
CA PRO A 18 6.13 -10.85 18.52
C PRO A 18 6.30 -10.73 20.05
N ALA A 19 5.76 -9.68 20.67
CA ALA A 19 5.90 -9.45 22.11
C ALA A 19 4.82 -10.15 22.95
N CYS A 20 3.58 -10.20 22.48
CA CYS A 20 2.44 -10.75 23.24
C CYS A 20 1.68 -11.86 22.51
N GLY A 21 2.06 -12.22 21.28
CA GLY A 21 1.40 -13.25 20.48
C GLY A 21 0.01 -12.86 19.96
N HIS A 22 -0.43 -11.62 20.16
CA HIS A 22 -1.73 -11.17 19.63
C HIS A 22 -1.73 -11.21 18.10
N ARG A 23 -2.76 -11.84 17.51
CA ARG A 23 -2.93 -11.99 16.06
C ARG A 23 -4.17 -11.24 15.59
N TRP A 24 -4.07 -10.58 14.45
CA TRP A 24 -5.20 -9.90 13.83
C TRP A 24 -5.08 -9.88 12.31
N LEU A 25 -6.21 -9.63 11.64
CA LEU A 25 -6.28 -9.49 10.19
C LEU A 25 -6.08 -8.03 9.78
N VAL A 26 -5.37 -7.84 8.67
CA VAL A 26 -5.14 -6.53 8.04
C VAL A 26 -5.36 -6.63 6.54
N TYR A 27 -5.60 -5.48 5.93
CA TYR A 27 -5.63 -5.33 4.49
C TYR A 27 -4.21 -5.46 3.92
N GLU A 28 -4.05 -6.08 2.76
CA GLU A 28 -2.74 -6.29 2.14
C GLU A 28 -2.02 -4.96 1.87
N GLN A 29 -2.78 -3.95 1.46
CA GLN A 29 -2.29 -2.57 1.29
C GLN A 29 -1.79 -1.89 2.57
N GLN A 30 -2.08 -2.43 3.75
CA GLN A 30 -1.53 -1.93 5.02
C GLN A 30 -0.20 -2.60 5.39
N LEU A 31 0.18 -3.71 4.75
CA LEU A 31 1.46 -4.36 5.00
C LEU A 31 2.61 -3.40 4.66
N GLY A 32 3.54 -3.25 5.60
CA GLY A 32 4.63 -2.26 5.54
C GLY A 32 4.31 -0.92 6.22
N LEU A 33 3.04 -0.65 6.54
CA LEU A 33 2.57 0.61 7.14
C LEU A 33 2.01 0.44 8.56
N LEU A 34 2.01 -0.78 9.08
CA LEU A 34 1.45 -1.08 10.39
C LEU A 34 2.26 -0.43 11.52
N GLY A 35 1.53 0.23 12.42
CA GLY A 35 2.08 0.75 13.67
C GLY A 35 2.33 -0.33 14.71
N SER A 36 2.46 0.09 15.97
CA SER A 36 2.60 -0.83 17.10
C SER A 36 1.38 -1.73 17.30
N CYS A 37 1.58 -2.86 17.95
CA CYS A 37 0.52 -3.80 18.29
C CYS A 37 -0.63 -3.10 19.03
N PRO A 38 -1.89 -3.27 18.60
CA PRO A 38 -3.04 -2.63 19.23
C PRO A 38 -3.34 -3.18 20.65
N ALA A 39 -2.86 -4.38 20.98
CA ALA A 39 -3.10 -5.01 22.28
C ALA A 39 -2.09 -4.59 23.36
N CYS A 40 -0.81 -4.48 23.02
CA CYS A 40 0.25 -4.21 24.01
C CYS A 40 1.11 -2.97 23.71
N GLY A 41 1.00 -2.37 22.52
CA GLY A 41 1.78 -1.19 22.11
C GLY A 41 3.29 -1.42 21.93
N ALA A 42 3.81 -2.61 22.23
CA ALA A 42 5.25 -2.82 22.43
C ALA A 42 6.06 -3.07 21.14
N ALA A 43 5.46 -3.72 20.14
CA ALA A 43 6.18 -4.15 18.93
C ALA A 43 5.35 -3.97 17.67
N ARG A 44 6.04 -3.75 16.55
CA ARG A 44 5.43 -3.84 15.22
C ARG A 44 5.08 -5.30 14.91
N PRO A 45 3.94 -5.56 14.25
CA PRO A 45 3.56 -6.90 13.85
C PRO A 45 4.54 -7.55 12.86
N ARG A 46 4.63 -8.87 12.91
CA ARG A 46 5.21 -9.73 11.88
C ARG A 46 4.13 -10.28 10.97
N TYR A 47 4.38 -10.30 9.66
CA TYR A 47 3.50 -10.95 8.69
C TYR A 47 3.57 -12.47 8.81
N MET A 48 2.40 -13.13 8.89
CA MET A 48 2.27 -14.57 9.09
C MET A 48 1.72 -15.32 7.87
N GLY A 49 1.31 -14.60 6.81
CA GLY A 49 0.74 -15.18 5.60
C GLY A 49 -0.67 -14.68 5.28
N GLY A 50 -1.13 -14.99 4.07
CA GLY A 50 -2.47 -14.69 3.58
C GLY A 50 -3.47 -15.79 3.94
N VAL A 51 -4.72 -15.42 4.21
CA VAL A 51 -5.79 -16.35 4.62
C VAL A 51 -6.83 -16.64 3.53
N ALA A 52 -6.78 -16.03 2.34
CA ALA A 52 -7.71 -16.34 1.24
C ALA A 52 -7.20 -15.94 -0.17
N PRO A 53 -7.68 -16.60 -1.26
CA PRO A 53 -7.42 -16.20 -2.65
C PRO A 53 -8.22 -14.98 -3.16
N GLY A 54 -8.94 -14.28 -2.27
CA GLY A 54 -9.93 -13.26 -2.61
C GLY A 54 -9.58 -11.85 -2.12
N SER A 55 -8.30 -11.52 -1.91
CA SER A 55 -7.86 -10.21 -1.36
C SER A 55 -8.12 -9.02 -2.28
N GLY A 56 -8.92 -9.15 -3.35
CA GLY A 56 -9.09 -8.09 -4.34
C GLY A 56 -7.79 -7.83 -5.10
N ARG A 57 -7.64 -6.62 -5.63
CA ARG A 57 -6.43 -6.18 -6.36
C ARG A 57 -5.52 -5.36 -5.47
N GLN A 58 -5.39 -5.75 -4.21
CA GLN A 58 -4.60 -5.03 -3.23
C GLN A 58 -3.10 -5.27 -3.45
N VAL A 59 -2.29 -4.24 -3.24
CA VAL A 59 -0.81 -4.31 -3.33
C VAL A 59 -0.20 -3.86 -2.00
N SER A 60 0.81 -4.55 -1.47
CA SER A 60 1.48 -4.12 -0.23
C SER A 60 2.28 -2.82 -0.41
N PHE A 61 2.54 -2.06 0.67
CA PHE A 61 3.37 -0.86 0.55
C PHE A 61 4.82 -1.18 0.15
N GLY A 62 5.36 -2.31 0.60
CA GLY A 62 6.68 -2.78 0.16
C GLY A 62 6.71 -3.02 -1.35
N SER A 63 5.73 -3.74 -1.88
CA SER A 63 5.61 -3.99 -3.32
C SER A 63 5.39 -2.72 -4.13
N PHE A 64 4.65 -1.75 -3.58
CA PHE A 64 4.48 -0.42 -4.19
C PHE A 64 5.80 0.34 -4.27
N ARG A 65 6.60 0.34 -3.20
CA ARG A 65 7.95 0.95 -3.19
C ARG A 65 8.89 0.27 -4.16
N ASP A 66 8.88 -1.07 -4.21
CA ASP A 66 9.69 -1.80 -5.18
C ASP A 66 9.33 -1.37 -6.61
N LEU A 67 8.05 -1.20 -6.93
CA LEU A 67 7.60 -0.73 -8.24
C LEU A 67 8.10 0.68 -8.57
N MET A 68 8.22 1.59 -7.59
CA MET A 68 8.76 2.94 -7.84
C MET A 68 10.18 2.92 -8.43
N LEU A 69 10.98 1.93 -8.03
CA LEU A 69 12.37 1.82 -8.45
C LEU A 69 12.51 1.37 -9.91
N ASP A 70 11.60 0.49 -10.37
CA ASP A 70 11.81 -0.29 -11.59
C ASP A 70 10.70 -0.10 -12.65
N GLU A 71 9.56 0.50 -12.29
CA GLU A 71 8.39 0.60 -13.16
C GLU A 71 8.04 2.07 -13.49
N PRO A 72 8.56 2.64 -14.60
CA PRO A 72 8.30 4.03 -14.95
C PRO A 72 6.81 4.31 -15.23
N ARG A 73 6.02 3.30 -15.60
CA ARG A 73 4.57 3.45 -15.78
C ARG A 73 3.84 3.79 -14.48
N LEU A 74 4.42 3.47 -13.32
CA LEU A 74 3.86 3.86 -12.03
C LEU A 74 3.95 5.37 -11.82
N LEU A 75 5.07 5.99 -12.20
CA LEU A 75 5.23 7.45 -12.12
C LEU A 75 4.19 8.16 -12.97
N SER A 76 3.99 7.70 -14.21
CA SER A 76 2.95 8.22 -15.09
C SER A 76 1.54 8.04 -14.52
N LEU A 77 1.25 6.92 -13.85
CA LEU A 77 -0.02 6.72 -13.17
C LEU A 77 -0.22 7.74 -12.06
N ILE A 78 0.80 8.02 -11.24
CA ILE A 78 0.73 8.97 -10.13
C ILE A 78 0.51 10.40 -10.63
N GLU A 79 1.27 10.81 -11.65
CA GLU A 79 1.12 12.10 -12.30
C GLU A 79 -0.31 12.29 -12.85
N GLN A 80 -0.84 11.30 -13.57
CA GLN A 80 -2.15 11.39 -14.21
C GLN A 80 -3.31 11.26 -13.22
N ALA A 81 -3.21 10.36 -12.25
CA ALA A 81 -4.28 10.09 -11.30
C ALA A 81 -4.38 11.17 -10.21
N LEU A 82 -3.24 11.65 -9.72
CA LEU A 82 -3.17 12.50 -8.54
C LEU A 82 -2.68 13.92 -8.84
N GLY A 83 -2.22 14.20 -10.07
CA GLY A 83 -1.69 15.52 -10.43
C GLY A 83 -0.39 15.86 -9.69
N LEU A 84 0.37 14.85 -9.27
CA LEU A 84 1.61 15.03 -8.52
C LEU A 84 2.81 14.99 -9.45
N SER A 85 3.78 15.88 -9.24
CA SER A 85 5.04 15.87 -10.00
C SER A 85 6.13 15.15 -9.22
N PRO A 86 6.88 14.22 -9.84
CA PRO A 86 8.02 13.58 -9.19
C PRO A 86 9.17 14.58 -9.00
N LEU A 87 9.81 14.54 -7.84
CA LEU A 87 11.04 15.29 -7.56
C LEU A 87 12.27 14.40 -7.75
N ASP A 88 12.28 13.27 -7.08
CA ASP A 88 13.28 12.21 -7.12
C ASP A 88 12.62 10.91 -6.66
N GLY A 89 13.23 9.75 -6.96
CA GLY A 89 12.78 8.38 -6.62
C GLY A 89 11.39 8.23 -5.96
N GLU A 90 11.30 8.52 -4.66
CA GLU A 90 10.10 8.31 -3.82
C GLU A 90 9.40 9.62 -3.38
N ARG A 91 9.80 10.77 -3.93
CA ARG A 91 9.37 12.11 -3.50
C ARG A 91 8.53 12.79 -4.57
N PHE A 92 7.38 13.31 -4.16
CA PHE A 92 6.40 13.94 -5.05
C PHE A 92 5.88 15.23 -4.45
N VAL A 93 5.53 16.18 -5.30
CA VAL A 93 4.89 17.44 -4.91
C VAL A 93 3.53 17.63 -5.58
N ASP A 94 2.63 18.31 -4.89
CA ASP A 94 1.37 18.76 -5.47
C ASP A 94 1.54 20.04 -6.32
N ALA A 95 0.44 20.51 -6.92
CA ALA A 95 0.42 21.73 -7.74
C ALA A 95 0.78 23.01 -6.97
N GLN A 96 0.86 22.99 -5.64
CA GLN A 96 1.33 24.10 -4.81
C GLN A 96 2.80 23.94 -4.39
N GLY A 97 3.48 22.90 -4.87
CA GLY A 97 4.87 22.58 -4.51
C GLY A 97 5.02 21.96 -3.12
N ARG A 98 3.94 21.44 -2.51
CA ARG A 98 4.01 20.79 -1.20
C ARG A 98 4.31 19.31 -1.37
N GLU A 99 5.26 18.80 -0.59
CA GLU A 99 5.63 17.38 -0.61
C GLU A 99 4.47 16.51 -0.10
N VAL A 100 4.17 15.44 -0.84
CA VAL A 100 3.10 14.50 -0.51
C VAL A 100 3.72 13.19 -0.02
N PRO A 101 3.37 12.71 1.19
CA PRO A 101 3.89 11.46 1.71
C PRO A 101 3.59 10.27 0.80
N LEU A 102 4.55 9.36 0.65
CA LEU A 102 4.42 8.19 -0.22
C LEU A 102 3.29 7.25 0.23
N GLU A 103 3.05 7.18 1.54
CA GLU A 103 1.95 6.42 2.14
C GLU A 103 0.58 6.97 1.69
N ASP A 104 0.47 8.29 1.56
CA ASP A 104 -0.76 8.95 1.12
C ASP A 104 -1.02 8.69 -0.36
N ILE A 105 0.02 8.70 -1.19
CA ILE A 105 -0.04 8.34 -2.62
C ILE A 105 -0.50 6.89 -2.77
N HIS A 106 0.13 5.97 -2.04
CA HIS A 106 -0.22 4.55 -2.02
C HIS A 106 -1.70 4.33 -1.68
N TYR A 107 -2.18 4.92 -0.58
CA TYR A 107 -3.57 4.79 -0.19
C TYR A 107 -4.54 5.49 -1.14
N ALA A 108 -4.16 6.62 -1.74
CA ALA A 108 -5.00 7.31 -2.72
C ALA A 108 -5.24 6.44 -3.97
N LEU A 109 -4.19 5.80 -4.49
CA LEU A 109 -4.31 4.88 -5.63
C LEU A 109 -5.18 3.67 -5.29
N GLN A 110 -5.04 3.11 -4.09
CA GLN A 110 -5.81 1.92 -3.70
C GLN A 110 -7.25 2.23 -3.30
N GLY A 111 -7.55 3.47 -2.91
CA GLY A 111 -8.90 3.94 -2.63
C GLY A 111 -9.77 4.17 -3.88
N ASN A 112 -9.23 3.93 -5.08
CA ASN A 112 -9.95 4.04 -6.36
C ASN A 112 -9.84 2.71 -7.13
N ALA A 113 -10.97 2.14 -7.55
CA ALA A 113 -11.01 0.82 -8.18
C ALA A 113 -10.26 0.73 -9.52
N GLU A 114 -10.26 1.80 -10.31
CA GLU A 114 -9.53 1.83 -11.58
C GLU A 114 -8.02 1.89 -11.33
N TRP A 115 -7.59 2.81 -10.47
CA TRP A 115 -6.18 3.00 -10.15
C TRP A 115 -5.59 1.80 -9.40
N GLN A 116 -6.33 1.23 -8.45
CA GLN A 116 -5.96 -0.02 -7.78
C GLN A 116 -5.77 -1.15 -8.80
N GLY A 117 -6.69 -1.27 -9.76
CA GLY A 117 -6.60 -2.27 -10.82
C GLY A 117 -5.35 -2.11 -11.68
N THR A 118 -5.02 -0.87 -12.06
CA THR A 118 -3.81 -0.56 -12.83
C THR A 118 -2.55 -0.86 -12.03
N LEU A 119 -2.47 -0.41 -10.78
CA LEU A 119 -1.34 -0.66 -9.88
C LEU A 119 -1.10 -2.17 -9.68
N TYR A 120 -2.17 -2.94 -9.44
CA TYR A 120 -2.09 -4.39 -9.30
C TYR A 120 -1.60 -5.07 -10.57
N ASN A 121 -2.05 -4.64 -11.74
CA ASN A 121 -1.59 -5.22 -13.00
C ASN A 121 -0.10 -4.93 -13.23
N LEU A 122 0.39 -3.73 -12.90
CA LEU A 122 1.82 -3.41 -12.92
C LEU A 122 2.60 -4.35 -11.98
N HIS A 123 2.12 -4.54 -10.76
CA HIS A 123 2.71 -5.47 -9.80
C HIS A 123 2.79 -6.90 -10.35
N MET A 124 1.69 -7.43 -10.88
CA MET A 124 1.61 -8.79 -11.41
C MET A 124 2.43 -9.00 -12.69
N SER A 125 2.58 -7.97 -13.52
CA SER A 125 3.43 -8.04 -14.70
C SER A 125 4.92 -8.16 -14.35
N ARG A 126 5.35 -7.59 -13.21
CA ARG A 126 6.71 -7.72 -12.72
C ARG A 126 6.98 -9.07 -12.04
N ALA A 127 5.99 -9.65 -11.38
CA ALA A 127 6.14 -10.92 -10.65
C ALA A 127 6.25 -12.16 -11.56
N ARG A 128 6.21 -11.99 -12.90
CA ARG A 128 6.36 -13.05 -13.90
C ARG A 128 7.77 -13.07 -14.47
#